data_AF-A0A9P8AED4-F1
#
_entry.id   AF-A0A9P8AED4-F1
#
_cell.length_a   1.000
_cell.length_b   1.000
_cell.length_c   1.000
_cell.angle_alpha   90.00
_cell.angle_beta   90.00
_cell.angle_gamma   90.00
#
_symmetry.space_group_name_H-M   'P 1'
#
loop_
_entity.id
_entity.type
_entity.pdbx_description
1 polymer ?
#
loop_
_entity_poly.entity_id
_entity_poly.type
_entity_poly.pdbx_seq_one_letter_code
_entity_poly.pdbx_strand_id
1 'polypeptide(L)' 'MIRRPPTLIPMTDNDVQDVRDMVAQQRAEVAYEKEMAEKLKKLADTPEVQPDDFAMLEQLKQVRDKQIEKEKRLGLQS' A
#
# COMPACT_ATOMS: atom_id res chain seq x y z
N MET A 1 18.95 -24.02 45.31
CA MET A 1 17.74 -23.88 44.45
C MET A 1 18.12 -24.18 43.02
N ILE A 2 17.47 -25.17 42.40
CA ILE A 2 17.70 -25.49 40.98
C ILE A 2 16.80 -24.56 40.15
N ARG A 3 17.40 -23.79 39.23
CA ARG A 3 16.66 -22.94 38.31
C ARG A 3 16.21 -23.78 37.11
N ARG A 4 14.96 -23.57 36.69
CA ARG A 4 14.41 -24.19 35.47
C ARG A 4 14.94 -23.48 34.22
N PRO A 5 15.13 -24.21 33.11
CA PRO A 5 15.52 -23.59 31.85
C PRO A 5 14.41 -22.65 31.35
N PRO A 6 14.76 -21.56 30.65
CA PRO A 6 13.78 -20.66 30.06
C PRO A 6 13.01 -21.37 28.94
N THR A 7 11.75 -20.99 28.78
CA THR A 7 10.89 -21.47 27.70
C THR A 7 11.30 -20.84 26.37
N LEU A 8 11.49 -21.67 25.34
CA LEU A 8 11.73 -21.22 23.97
C LEU A 8 10.39 -21.14 23.22
N ILE A 9 10.16 -20.03 22.53
CA ILE A 9 9.01 -19.86 21.63
C ILE A 9 9.43 -20.39 20.25
N PRO A 10 8.83 -21.47 19.75
CA PRO A 10 9.14 -21.98 18.42
C PRO A 10 8.47 -21.12 17.35
N MET A 11 9.11 -21.03 16.18
CA MET A 11 8.45 -20.46 15.00
C MET A 11 7.38 -21.44 14.51
N THR A 12 6.19 -20.92 14.27
CA THR A 12 5.01 -21.66 13.84
C THR A 12 4.74 -21.41 12.36
N ASP A 13 3.91 -22.26 11.74
CA ASP A 13 3.50 -22.06 10.35
C ASP A 13 2.73 -20.74 10.16
N ASN A 14 2.07 -20.23 11.20
CA ASN A 14 1.39 -18.93 11.16
C ASN A 14 2.38 -17.79 10.93
N ASP A 15 3.53 -17.80 11.62
CA ASP A 15 4.58 -16.79 11.44
C ASP A 15 5.10 -16.79 9.99
N VAL A 16 5.10 -17.95 9.32
CA VAL A 16 5.48 -18.07 7.92
C VAL A 16 4.41 -17.48 6.99
N GLN A 17 3.13 -17.66 7.31
CA GLN A 17 2.03 -17.06 6.54
C GLN A 17 2.06 -15.54 6.64
N ASP A 18 2.26 -14.99 7.83
CA ASP A 18 2.35 -13.53 8.04
C ASP A 18 3.45 -12.90 7.16
N VAL A 19 4.62 -13.56 7.08
CA VAL A 19 5.71 -13.11 6.22
C VAL A 19 5.36 -13.23 4.73
N ARG A 20 4.67 -14.29 4.32
CA ARG A 20 4.24 -14.47 2.93
C ARG A 20 3.25 -13.38 2.52
N ASP A 21 2.30 -13.08 3.38
CA ASP A 21 1.29 -12.05 3.14
C ASP A 21 1.95 -10.66 3.05
N MET A 22 2.90 -10.36 3.93
CA MET A 22 3.67 -9.12 3.86
C MET A 22 4.46 -8.99 2.55
N VAL A 23 5.13 -10.06 2.11
CA VAL A 23 5.88 -10.06 0.84
C VAL A 23 4.93 -9.95 -0.36
N ALA A 24 3.77 -10.60 -0.31
CA ALA A 24 2.76 -10.50 -1.37
C ALA A 24 2.25 -9.06 -1.52
N GLN A 25 1.99 -8.39 -0.40
CA GLN A 25 1.61 -6.98 -0.37
C GLN A 25 2.69 -6.08 -0.98
N GLN A 26 3.95 -6.22 -0.56
CA GLN A 26 5.07 -5.44 -1.11
C GLN A 26 5.23 -5.65 -2.63
N ARG A 27 5.07 -6.89 -3.11
CA ARG A 27 5.13 -7.17 -4.54
C ARG A 27 3.98 -6.53 -5.32
N ALA A 28 2.77 -6.52 -4.76
CA ALA A 28 1.63 -5.87 -5.37
C ALA A 28 1.81 -4.34 -5.43
N GLU A 29 2.35 -3.73 -4.37
CA GLU A 29 2.69 -2.30 -4.34
C GLU A 29 3.71 -1.94 -5.42
N VAL A 30 4.82 -2.70 -5.51
CA VAL A 30 5.85 -2.47 -6.55
C VAL A 30 5.29 -2.65 -7.96
N ALA A 31 4.38 -3.60 -8.18
CA ALA A 31 3.73 -3.78 -9.47
C ALA A 31 2.85 -2.57 -9.82
N TYR A 32 2.05 -2.09 -8.86
CA TYR A 32 1.21 -0.91 -9.02
C TYR A 32 2.04 0.35 -9.32
N GLU A 33 3.15 0.56 -8.60
CA GLU A 33 4.05 1.70 -8.84
C GLU A 33 4.66 1.68 -10.24
N LYS A 34 5.06 0.50 -10.73
CA LYS A 34 5.57 0.35 -12.11
C LYS A 34 4.52 0.68 -13.14
N GLU A 35 3.31 0.17 -13.00
CA GLU A 35 2.20 0.49 -13.89
C GLU A 35 1.86 1.99 -13.88
N MET A 36 1.88 2.61 -12.69
CA MET A 36 1.63 4.04 -12.55
C MET A 36 2.76 4.86 -13.20
N ALA A 37 4.02 4.48 -13.02
CA ALA A 37 5.16 5.15 -13.64
C ALA A 37 5.11 5.06 -15.17
N GLU A 38 4.72 3.91 -15.73
CA GLU A 38 4.54 3.76 -17.17
C GLU A 38 3.38 4.63 -17.70
N LYS A 39 2.27 4.71 -16.97
CA LYS A 39 1.13 5.59 -17.33
C LYS A 39 1.54 7.07 -17.30
N LEU A 40 2.26 7.51 -16.27
CA LEU A 40 2.77 8.87 -16.17
C LEU A 40 3.76 9.21 -17.29
N LYS A 41 4.60 8.24 -17.69
CA LYS A 41 5.52 8.42 -18.81
C LYS A 41 4.74 8.63 -20.13
N LYS A 42 3.71 7.82 -20.39
CA LYS A 42 2.85 7.98 -21.58
C LYS A 42 2.17 9.35 -21.59
N LEU A 43 1.65 9.79 -20.45
CA LEU A 43 1.06 11.12 -20.26
C LEU A 43 2.02 12.28 -20.54
N ALA A 44 3.29 12.15 -20.16
CA ALA A 44 4.31 13.15 -20.43
C ALA A 44 4.69 13.23 -21.92
N ASP A 45 4.68 12.09 -22.60
CA ASP A 45 5.07 11.98 -24.02
C ASP A 45 3.92 12.40 -24.99
N THR A 46 2.65 12.31 -24.58
CA THR A 46 1.49 12.76 -25.38
C THR A 46 0.66 13.84 -24.66
N PRO A 47 0.78 15.13 -25.05
CA PRO A 47 0.06 16.24 -24.40
C PRO A 47 -1.43 16.35 -24.80
N GLU A 48 -1.95 15.45 -25.62
CA GLU A 48 -3.38 15.36 -25.91
C GLU A 48 -4.06 14.53 -24.82
N VAL A 49 -4.77 15.22 -23.92
CA VAL A 49 -5.53 14.62 -22.82
C VAL A 49 -6.48 13.55 -23.38
N GLN A 50 -6.17 12.28 -23.11
CA GLN A 50 -7.02 11.17 -23.49
C GLN A 50 -8.16 11.02 -22.46
N PRO A 51 -9.33 10.48 -22.85
CA PRO A 51 -10.46 10.31 -21.93
C PRO A 51 -10.13 9.43 -20.71
N ASP A 52 -9.14 8.54 -20.82
CA ASP A 52 -8.65 7.71 -19.71
C ASP A 52 -7.97 8.53 -18.59
N ASP A 53 -7.47 9.73 -18.91
CA ASP A 53 -6.83 10.63 -17.94
C ASP A 53 -7.83 11.26 -16.99
N PHE A 54 -9.07 11.49 -17.46
CA PHE A 54 -10.16 12.00 -16.64
C PHE A 54 -10.61 11.00 -15.57
N ALA A 55 -10.69 9.71 -15.93
CA ALA A 55 -11.02 8.65 -14.99
C ALA A 55 -9.96 8.51 -13.89
N MET A 56 -8.68 8.70 -14.23
CA MET A 56 -7.58 8.65 -13.26
C MET A 56 -7.62 9.84 -12.29
N LEU A 57 -7.91 11.05 -12.78
CA LEU A 57 -8.07 12.24 -11.95
C LEU A 57 -9.23 12.12 -10.95
N GLU A 58 -10.32 11.48 -11.37
CA GLU A 58 -11.47 11.21 -10.50
C GLU A 58 -11.13 10.21 -9.40
N GLN A 59 -10.39 9.14 -9.72
CA GLN A 59 -9.89 8.18 -8.73
C GLN A 59 -8.97 8.84 -7.70
N LEU A 60 -8.07 9.74 -8.15
CA LEU A 60 -7.17 10.47 -7.26
C LEU A 60 -7.93 11.41 -6.30
N LYS A 61 -8.99 12.08 -6.76
CA LYS A 61 -9.87 12.88 -5.89
C LYS A 61 -10.53 12.01 -4.82
N GLN A 62 -11.09 10.86 -5.20
CA GLN A 62 -11.76 9.96 -4.25
C GLN A 62 -10.79 9.40 -3.19
N VAL A 63 -9.55 9.08 -3.57
CA VAL A 63 -8.52 8.63 -2.61
C VAL A 63 -8.16 9.75 -1.64
N ARG A 64 -8.00 10.98 -2.14
CA ARG A 64 -7.73 12.16 -1.32
C ARG A 64 -8.86 12.43 -0.33
N ASP A 65 -10.10 12.35 -0.76
CA ASP A 65 -11.26 12.59 0.12
C ASP A 65 -11.35 11.53 1.23
N LYS A 66 -11.08 10.26 0.91
CA LYS A 66 -10.99 9.18 1.91
C LYS A 66 -9.85 9.38 2.91
N GLN A 67 -8.71 9.90 2.47
CA GLN A 67 -7.60 10.23 3.37
C GLN A 67 -7.98 11.38 4.30
N ILE A 68 -8.61 12.44 3.78
CA ILE A 68 -9.10 13.57 4.58
C ILE A 68 -10.12 13.11 5.63
N GLU A 69 -11.06 12.23 5.26
CA GLU A 69 -12.01 11.66 6.22
C GLU A 69 -11.32 10.83 7.31
N LYS A 70 -10.31 10.04 6.94
CA LYS A 70 -9.52 9.24 7.88
C LYS A 70 -8.74 10.14 8.85
N GLU A 71 -8.09 11.19 8.34
CA GLU A 71 -7.37 12.18 9.14
C GLU A 71 -8.29 12.93 10.12
N LYS A 72 -9.49 13.30 9.66
CA LYS A 72 -10.52 13.91 10.51
C LYS A 72 -10.98 12.97 11.62
N ARG A 73 -11.20 11.67 11.32
CA ARG A 73 -11.54 10.66 12.33
C ARG A 73 -10.42 10.43 13.34
N LEU A 74 -9.17 10.57 12.92
CA LEU A 74 -7.99 10.40 13.77
C LEU A 74 -7.61 11.67 14.54
N GLY A 75 -8.30 12.80 14.31
CA GLY A 75 -8.02 14.05 15.02
C GLY A 75 -6.66 14.67 14.68
N LEU A 76 -6.08 14.33 13.52
CA LEU A 76 -4.75 14.81 13.10
C LEU A 76 -4.77 16.19 12.43
N GLN A 77 -5.96 16.77 12.23
CA GLN A 77 -6.13 18.13 11.72
C GLN A 77 -6.33 19.08 12.92
N SER A 78 -5.28 19.84 13.26
CA SER A 78 -5.34 21.01 14.16
C SER A 78 -5.50 22.30 13.37
#